data_AF-A0A2M8DDT2-F1
#
_entry.id   AF-A0A2M8DDT2-F1
#
_cell.length_a   1.000
_cell.length_b   1.000
_cell.length_c   1.000
_cell.angle_alpha   90.00
_cell.angle_beta   90.00
_cell.angle_gamma   90.00
#
_symmetry.space_group_name_H-M   'P 1'
#
loop_
_entity.id
_entity.type
_entity.pdbx_description
1 polymer ?
#
loop_
_entity_poly.entity_id
_entity_poly.type
_entity_poly.pdbx_seq_one_letter_code
_entity_poly.pdbx_strand_id
1 'polypeptide(L)'
;MGSISNPKLRSLKWTKPVLTYQYGRDKKYLQYNEFRYIDSSIFNLYQEIYLINNTVKIISTEEDEIWGLSIKSKSLAKSLRSVFLVLWQTAQPVTAELIKSWGENVFLKEEQKR
;
A
#
# COMPACT_ATOMS: atom_id res chain seq x y z
N MET A 1 -2.54 -29.99 -9.50
CA MET A 1 -1.86 -28.86 -10.15
C MET A 1 -2.03 -27.64 -9.26
N GLY A 2 -1.03 -27.33 -8.43
CA GLY A 2 -1.10 -26.22 -7.49
C GLY A 2 -0.93 -24.90 -8.23
N SER A 3 -1.93 -24.03 -8.16
CA SER A 3 -1.77 -22.64 -8.59
C SER A 3 -0.89 -21.94 -7.57
N ILE A 4 0.39 -21.74 -7.90
CA ILE A 4 1.26 -20.81 -7.18
C ILE A 4 0.66 -19.42 -7.42
N SER A 5 -0.20 -18.98 -6.51
CA SER A 5 -0.70 -17.61 -6.54
C SER A 5 0.50 -16.71 -6.25
N ASN A 6 0.95 -16.00 -7.28
CA ASN A 6 2.15 -15.17 -7.22
C ASN A 6 1.91 -14.04 -6.18
N PRO A 7 2.63 -14.01 -5.04
CA PRO A 7 2.35 -13.06 -3.95
C PRO A 7 2.66 -11.60 -4.33
N LYS A 8 3.29 -11.37 -5.49
CA LYS A 8 3.57 -10.03 -6.07
C LYS A 8 2.34 -9.13 -6.27
N LEU A 9 1.11 -9.65 -6.14
CA LEU A 9 -0.10 -8.98 -6.61
C LEU A 9 -1.08 -8.53 -5.51
N ARG A 10 -0.88 -8.82 -4.22
CA ARG A 10 -1.89 -8.46 -3.19
C ARG A 10 -1.99 -6.96 -2.94
N SER A 11 -0.87 -6.24 -2.79
CA SER A 11 -0.90 -4.78 -2.63
C SER A 11 -1.37 -4.07 -3.90
N LEU A 12 -0.81 -4.42 -5.07
CA LEU A 12 -1.20 -3.86 -6.36
C LEU A 12 -2.67 -4.09 -6.74
N LYS A 13 -3.27 -5.24 -6.36
CA LYS A 13 -4.69 -5.54 -6.63
C LYS A 13 -5.65 -4.53 -6.01
N TRP A 14 -5.33 -3.98 -4.83
CA TRP A 14 -6.19 -3.00 -4.16
C TRP A 14 -5.67 -1.57 -4.30
N THR A 15 -4.36 -1.36 -4.24
CA THR A 15 -3.75 -0.03 -4.35
C THR A 15 -4.06 0.64 -5.68
N LYS A 16 -4.01 -0.09 -6.80
CA LYS A 16 -4.32 0.50 -8.12
C LYS A 16 -5.79 0.95 -8.24
N PRO A 17 -6.81 0.12 -7.94
CA PRO A 17 -8.20 0.57 -7.93
C PRO A 17 -8.47 1.72 -6.97
N VAL A 18 -7.88 1.71 -5.76
CA VAL A 18 -8.09 2.78 -4.78
C VAL A 18 -7.46 4.09 -5.25
N LEU A 19 -6.19 4.08 -5.65
CA LEU A 19 -5.49 5.30 -6.06
C LEU A 19 -6.06 5.90 -7.35
N THR A 20 -6.42 5.07 -8.33
CA THR A 20 -7.09 5.55 -9.56
C THR A 20 -8.45 6.18 -9.24
N TYR A 21 -9.21 5.63 -8.29
CA TYR A 21 -10.50 6.19 -7.86
C TYR A 21 -10.31 7.51 -7.09
N GLN A 22 -9.48 7.51 -6.04
CA GLN A 22 -9.25 8.67 -5.17
C GLN A 22 -8.65 9.85 -5.93
N TYR A 23 -7.61 9.61 -6.74
CA TYR A 23 -7.04 10.64 -7.60
C TYR A 23 -7.97 11.04 -8.76
N GLY A 24 -8.81 10.11 -9.23
CA GLY A 24 -9.86 10.39 -10.21
C GLY A 24 -10.88 11.41 -9.68
N ARG A 25 -11.30 11.22 -8.41
CA ARG A 25 -12.28 12.05 -7.70
C ARG A 25 -11.71 13.38 -7.20
N ASP A 26 -10.49 13.37 -6.65
CA ASP A 26 -9.79 14.57 -6.18
C ASP A 26 -8.32 14.57 -6.63
N LYS A 27 -7.96 15.51 -7.50
CA LYS A 27 -6.58 15.66 -8.01
C LYS A 27 -5.59 16.10 -6.93
N LYS A 28 -6.06 16.66 -5.81
CA LYS A 28 -5.23 17.05 -4.67
C LYS A 28 -4.90 15.87 -3.75
N TYR A 29 -5.49 14.69 -3.96
CA TYR A 29 -5.28 13.53 -3.09
C TYR A 29 -3.79 13.17 -2.90
N LEU A 30 -3.00 13.26 -3.98
CA LEU A 30 -1.55 13.00 -3.95
C LEU A 30 -0.72 14.15 -3.35
N GLN A 31 -1.30 15.35 -3.19
CA GLN A 31 -0.61 16.46 -2.51
C GLN A 31 -0.62 16.26 -0.99
N TYR A 32 -1.65 15.58 -0.48
CA TYR A 32 -1.81 15.33 0.96
C TYR A 32 -1.34 13.93 1.38
N ASN A 33 -1.16 13.01 0.43
CA ASN A 33 -0.76 11.63 0.70
C ASN A 33 0.39 11.24 -0.22
N GLU A 34 1.52 10.89 0.37
CA GLU A 34 2.66 10.36 -0.37
C GLU A 34 2.58 8.83 -0.41
N PHE A 35 2.62 8.28 -1.62
CA PHE A 35 2.70 6.84 -1.83
C PHE A 35 3.99 6.52 -2.56
N ARG A 36 4.67 5.43 -2.16
CA ARG A 36 5.87 4.94 -2.82
C ARG A 36 5.79 3.42 -3.01
N TYR A 37 6.54 2.91 -3.98
CA TYR A 37 6.63 1.49 -4.29
C TYR A 37 8.07 1.06 -4.52
N ILE A 38 8.36 -0.21 -4.26
CA ILE A 38 9.63 -0.85 -4.59
C ILE A 38 9.31 -1.95 -5.60
N ASP A 39 9.79 -1.81 -6.83
CA ASP A 39 9.62 -2.82 -7.87
C ASP A 39 10.76 -3.84 -7.81
N SER A 40 10.72 -4.71 -6.81
CA SER A 40 11.71 -5.79 -6.63
C SER A 40 11.06 -7.04 -6.03
N SER A 41 11.26 -8.18 -6.68
CA SER A 41 10.78 -9.46 -6.16
C SER A 41 11.51 -9.95 -4.91
N ILE A 42 12.66 -9.36 -4.61
CA ILE A 42 13.43 -9.65 -3.39
C ILE A 42 12.75 -8.98 -2.17
N PHE A 43 11.96 -7.93 -2.42
CA PHE A 43 11.33 -7.15 -1.38
C PHE A 43 9.82 -7.40 -1.36
N ASN A 44 9.41 -8.54 -0.77
CA ASN A 44 8.01 -8.85 -0.49
C ASN A 44 7.75 -8.79 1.01
N LEU A 45 6.93 -7.85 1.43
CA LEU A 45 6.36 -7.83 2.77
C LEU A 45 5.04 -8.61 2.74
N TYR A 46 5.00 -9.70 3.49
CA TYR A 46 3.79 -10.50 3.67
C TYR A 46 2.84 -9.89 4.70
N GLN A 47 3.34 -8.99 5.53
CA GLN A 47 2.57 -8.28 6.54
C GLN A 47 2.43 -6.80 6.19
N GLU A 48 1.27 -6.25 6.52
CA GLU A 48 1.06 -4.81 6.56
C GLU A 48 1.48 -4.26 7.92
N ILE A 49 2.36 -3.26 7.92
CA ILE A 49 2.89 -2.67 9.15
C ILE A 49 2.49 -1.20 9.21
N TYR A 50 1.79 -0.82 10.27
CA TYR A 50 1.37 0.54 10.56
C TYR A 50 2.13 1.08 11.77
N LEU A 51 2.73 2.26 11.61
CA LEU A 51 3.41 2.98 12.70
C LEU A 51 2.62 4.24 13.04
N ILE A 52 1.91 4.23 14.17
CA ILE A 52 1.07 5.34 14.63
C ILE A 52 1.60 5.81 15.98
N ASN A 53 2.29 6.95 16.00
CA ASN A 53 2.97 7.47 17.20
C ASN A 53 3.97 6.46 17.81
N ASN A 54 3.62 5.88 18.97
CA ASN A 54 4.39 4.84 19.67
C ASN A 54 3.71 3.47 19.59
N THR A 55 2.73 3.30 18.70
CA THR A 55 1.99 2.07 18.49
C THR A 55 2.37 1.47 17.13
N VAL A 56 2.68 0.19 17.15
CA VAL A 56 2.96 -0.62 15.97
C VAL A 56 1.80 -1.58 15.79
N LYS A 57 1.18 -1.58 14.60
CA LYS A 57 0.22 -2.61 14.21
C LYS A 57 0.82 -3.44 13.09
N ILE A 58 0.77 -4.75 13.22
CA ILE A 58 1.19 -5.70 12.18
C ILE A 58 -0.04 -6.52 11.87
N ILE A 59 -0.42 -6.58 10.60
CA ILE A 59 -1.57 -7.34 10.11
C ILE A 59 -1.07 -8.29 9.05
N SER A 60 -1.42 -9.57 9.18
CA SER A 60 -1.18 -10.57 8.16
C SER A 60 -2.52 -11.12 7.71
N THR A 61 -2.69 -11.23 6.40
CA THR A 61 -3.81 -11.91 5.80
C THR A 61 -3.24 -12.88 4.78
N GLU A 62 -3.36 -14.17 5.04
CA GLU A 62 -2.87 -15.23 4.16
C GLU A 62 -3.92 -16.31 4.05
N GLU A 63 -4.42 -16.55 2.83
CA GLU A 63 -5.52 -17.48 2.55
C GLU A 63 -6.68 -17.37 3.56
N ASP A 64 -6.85 -18.38 4.43
CA ASP A 64 -7.90 -18.48 5.44
C ASP A 64 -7.46 -18.02 6.84
N GLU A 65 -6.21 -17.58 6.99
CA GLU A 65 -5.64 -17.08 8.24
C GLU A 65 -5.53 -15.55 8.25
N ILE A 66 -6.14 -14.95 9.27
CA ILE A 66 -6.04 -13.52 9.54
C ILE A 66 -5.60 -13.35 10.98
N TRP A 67 -4.45 -12.70 11.16
CA TRP A 67 -4.00 -12.30 12.48
C TRP A 67 -3.49 -10.87 12.47
N GLY A 68 -3.62 -10.23 13.62
CA GLY A 68 -3.18 -8.87 13.83
C GLY A 68 -2.60 -8.70 15.22
N LEU A 69 -1.58 -7.87 15.34
CA LEU A 69 -0.92 -7.61 16.60
C LEU A 69 -0.72 -6.11 16.75
N SER A 70 -1.05 -5.57 17.93
CA SER A 70 -0.97 -4.13 18.23
C SER A 70 -0.14 -3.91 19.48
N ILE A 71 1.07 -3.38 19.32
CA ILE A 71 2.03 -3.16 20.42
C ILE A 71 2.20 -1.67 20.64
N LYS A 72 1.94 -1.20 21.87
CA LYS A 72 2.30 0.15 22.30
C LYS A 72 3.72 0.12 22.88
N SER A 73 4.72 0.46 22.07
CA SER A 73 6.12 0.51 22.49
C SER A 73 6.87 1.60 21.73
N LYS A 74 7.42 2.57 22.47
CA LYS A 74 8.22 3.66 21.90
C LYS A 74 9.53 3.15 21.28
N SER A 75 10.17 2.17 21.90
CA SER A 75 11.44 1.61 21.40
C SER A 75 11.23 0.83 20.10
N LEU A 76 10.20 -0.02 20.05
CA LEU A 76 9.85 -0.77 18.85
C LEU A 76 9.43 0.16 17.71
N ALA A 77 8.57 1.14 18.00
CA ALA A 77 8.15 2.13 17.00
C ALA A 77 9.32 2.94 16.44
N LYS A 78 10.30 3.32 17.29
CA LYS A 78 11.51 4.01 16.85
C LYS A 78 12.35 3.13 15.93
N SER A 79 12.56 1.86 16.29
CA SER A 79 13.32 0.91 15.47
C SER A 79 12.68 0.69 14.10
N LEU A 80 11.38 0.39 14.07
CA LEU A 80 10.65 0.19 12.81
C LEU A 80 10.54 1.46 11.97
N ARG A 81 10.50 2.64 12.59
CA ARG A 81 10.57 3.92 11.85
C ARG A 81 11.90 4.07 11.12
N SER A 82 13.03 3.68 11.74
CA SER A 82 14.33 3.71 11.07
C SER A 82 14.35 2.76 9.86
N VAL A 83 13.83 1.55 10.01
CA VAL A 83 13.69 0.59 8.89
C VAL A 83 12.81 1.19 7.79
N PHE A 84 11.64 1.72 8.14
CA PHE A 84 10.74 2.37 7.20
C PHE A 84 11.43 3.50 6.44
N LEU A 85 12.21 4.37 7.10
CA LEU A 85 12.90 5.48 6.44
C LEU A 85 13.93 5.00 5.42
N VAL A 86 14.65 3.91 5.70
CA VAL A 86 15.60 3.30 4.75
C VAL A 86 14.85 2.78 3.52
N LEU A 87 13.73 2.07 3.74
CA LEU A 87 12.88 1.59 2.65
C LEU A 87 12.26 2.75 1.86
N TRP A 88 11.88 3.82 2.54
CA TRP A 88 11.30 5.00 1.92
C TRP A 88 12.27 5.71 0.97
N GLN A 89 13.55 5.74 1.34
CA GLN A 89 14.61 6.32 0.50
C GLN A 89 14.87 5.51 -0.78
N THR A 90 14.71 4.19 -0.74
CA THR A 90 14.89 3.33 -1.92
C THR A 90 13.63 3.17 -2.77
N ALA A 91 12.46 3.49 -2.20
CA ALA A 91 11.18 3.41 -2.89
C ALA A 91 10.98 4.56 -3.89
N GLN A 92 10.35 4.24 -5.02
CA GLN A 92 9.98 5.18 -6.07
C GLN A 92 8.62 5.82 -5.77
N PRO A 93 8.45 7.14 -5.99
CA PRO A 93 7.18 7.81 -5.76
C PRO A 93 6.11 7.38 -6.77
N VAL A 94 4.87 7.27 -6.29
CA VAL A 94 3.69 7.13 -7.15
C VAL A 94 3.29 8.52 -7.62
N THR A 95 3.42 8.77 -8.92
CA THR A 95 3.09 10.07 -9.52
C THR A 95 1.71 10.07 -10.19
N ALA A 96 1.22 11.27 -10.52
CA ALA A 96 -0.01 11.44 -11.28
C ALA A 96 0.08 10.78 -12.68
N GLU A 97 1.24 10.85 -13.32
CA GLU A 97 1.52 10.23 -14.62
C GLU A 97 1.42 8.71 -14.52
N LEU A 98 1.98 8.13 -13.46
CA LEU A 98 1.88 6.71 -13.18
C LEU A 98 0.42 6.28 -12.97
N ILE A 99 -0.35 7.02 -12.17
CA ILE A 99 -1.77 6.72 -11.95
C ILE A 99 -2.59 6.87 -13.24
N LYS A 100 -2.26 7.83 -14.11
CA LYS A 100 -2.93 7.95 -15.41
C LYS A 100 -2.61 6.77 -16.33
N SER A 101 -1.38 6.25 -16.30
CA SER A 101 -0.96 5.07 -17.09
C SER A 101 -1.74 3.80 -16.74
N TRP A 102 -2.34 3.76 -15.55
CA TRP A 102 -3.09 2.61 -15.04
C TRP A 102 -4.47 2.43 -15.66
N GLY A 103 -4.94 3.43 -16.42
CA GLY A 103 -6.24 3.44 -17.08
C GLY A 103 -7.35 4.01 -16.19
N GLU A 104 -8.54 4.10 -16.76
CA GLU A 104 -9.69 4.68 -16.07
C GLU A 104 -10.27 3.73 -15.01
N ASN A 105 -10.75 4.30 -13.92
CA ASN A 105 -11.37 3.55 -12.84
C ASN A 105 -12.83 3.21 -13.17
N VAL A 106 -13.18 1.92 -13.12
CA VAL A 106 -14.51 1.42 -13.47
C VAL A 106 -15.59 1.97 -12.53
N PHE A 107 -15.30 2.07 -11.23
CA PHE A 107 -16.27 2.58 -10.25
C PHE A 107 -16.56 4.07 -10.44
N LEU A 108 -15.52 4.86 -10.74
CA LEU A 108 -15.69 6.28 -11.02
C LEU A 108 -16.53 6.53 -12.27
N LYS A 109 -16.35 5.72 -13.32
CA LYS A 109 -17.19 5.80 -14.53
C LYS A 109 -18.66 5.55 -14.23
N GLU A 110 -18.95 4.53 -13.42
CA GLU A 110 -20.34 4.21 -13.06
C GLU A 110 -20.96 5.28 -12.15
N GLU A 111 -20.18 5.92 -11.27
CA GLU A 111 -20.65 7.05 -10.46
C GLU A 111 -20.99 8.27 -11.32
N GLN A 112 -20.18 8.59 -12.34
CA GLN A 112 -20.41 9.73 -13.23
C GLN A 112 -21.57 9.56 -14.22
N LYS A 113 -22.05 8.32 -14.42
CA LYS A 113 -23.22 8.03 -15.26
C LYS A 113 -24.56 8.21 -14.53
N ARG A 114 -24.54 8.33 -13.20
CA ARG A 114 -25.71 8.52 -12.34
C ARG A 114 -25.95 10.02 -12.12
#